data_AF-A0A449BED5-F1
#
_entry.id   AF-A0A449BED5-F1
#
_cell.length_a   1.000
_cell.length_b   1.000
_cell.length_c   1.000
_cell.angle_alpha   90.00
_cell.angle_beta   90.00
_cell.angle_gamma   90.00
#
_symmetry.space_group_name_H-M   'P 1'
#
loop_
_entity.id
_entity.type
_entity.pdbx_description
1 polymer ?
#
loop_
_entity_poly.entity_id
_entity_poly.type
_entity_poly.pdbx_seq_one_letter_code
_entity_poly.pdbx_strand_id
1 'polypeptide(L)'
;MQNQNKCLGCGAIKQTTNPLEVGYVKSLEHEYCLDCFQLAHYGKTNKHYHPNNYSEIKEKSLIFIIQSIMQLDLLFTQPITRIQPNAKYVYIINQIDLLPKDINLGFIHHQLLKYAKDNNVTYHDIILMSALNKNDIENLKEYIMSEREKDIYLFGFQNSGKSTILKALTNNEKVLSINKAGLTQETIIEDFNNKKLYDMPGTYVSGYLSDFLNMKSIERCYLKKL
;
A
#
# COMPACT_ATOMS: atom_id res chain seq x y z
N MET A 1 28.56 -7.71 9.18
CA MET A 1 28.73 -8.10 7.76
C MET A 1 27.34 -8.31 7.18
N GLN A 2 26.72 -7.27 6.64
CA GLN A 2 25.28 -7.19 6.38
C GLN A 2 24.99 -6.99 4.88
N ASN A 3 23.95 -7.65 4.38
CA ASN A 3 23.18 -7.33 3.16
C ASN A 3 23.69 -7.64 1.74
N GLN A 4 24.80 -8.33 1.48
CA GLN A 4 25.18 -8.65 0.08
C GLN A 4 24.28 -9.67 -0.63
N ASN A 5 23.44 -10.42 0.10
CA ASN A 5 22.67 -11.54 -0.46
C ASN A 5 21.19 -11.24 -0.73
N LYS A 6 20.76 -9.98 -0.63
CA LYS A 6 19.36 -9.58 -0.89
C LYS A 6 19.27 -8.61 -2.07
N CYS A 7 18.17 -8.69 -2.82
CA CYS A 7 17.84 -7.75 -3.89
C CYS A 7 17.47 -6.39 -3.29
N LEU A 8 18.02 -5.28 -3.81
CA LEU A 8 17.69 -3.93 -3.33
C LEU A 8 16.26 -3.48 -3.68
N GLY A 9 15.65 -4.07 -4.73
CA GLY A 9 14.31 -3.71 -5.18
C GLY A 9 13.20 -4.40 -4.37
N CYS A 10 13.15 -5.73 -4.40
CA CYS A 10 12.10 -6.51 -3.74
C CYS A 10 12.54 -7.17 -2.43
N GLY A 11 13.85 -7.15 -2.15
CA GLY A 11 14.40 -7.69 -0.93
C GLY A 11 14.63 -9.20 -0.88
N ALA A 12 14.14 -9.94 -1.87
CA ALA A 12 14.32 -11.39 -1.98
C ALA A 12 15.80 -11.80 -1.82
N ILE A 13 16.03 -12.97 -1.23
CA ILE A 13 17.37 -13.59 -1.20
C ILE A 13 17.76 -13.89 -2.65
N LYS A 14 18.93 -13.38 -3.06
CA LYS A 14 19.45 -13.58 -4.40
C LYS A 14 19.84 -15.05 -4.58
N GLN A 15 19.42 -15.63 -5.70
CA GLN A 15 19.74 -16.99 -6.11
C GLN A 15 20.09 -17.04 -7.60
N THR A 16 20.90 -18.01 -8.01
CA THR A 16 21.36 -18.19 -9.39
C THR A 16 20.89 -19.52 -10.01
N THR A 17 20.06 -20.28 -9.29
CA THR A 17 19.75 -21.68 -9.58
C THR A 17 18.52 -21.87 -10.46
N ASN A 18 17.46 -21.07 -10.27
CA ASN A 18 16.24 -21.22 -11.05
C ASN A 18 15.75 -19.85 -11.60
N PRO A 19 15.81 -19.64 -12.93
CA PRO A 19 15.39 -18.38 -13.56
C PRO A 19 13.89 -18.08 -13.46
N LEU A 20 13.08 -19.07 -13.09
CA LEU A 20 11.65 -18.93 -12.88
C LEU A 20 11.28 -18.70 -11.41
N GLU A 21 12.27 -18.63 -10.52
CA GLU A 21 12.04 -18.50 -9.08
C GLU A 21 12.48 -17.16 -8.52
N VAL A 22 11.98 -16.90 -7.31
CA VAL A 22 12.16 -15.63 -6.64
C VAL A 22 13.62 -15.27 -6.42
N GLY A 23 13.97 -14.01 -6.65
CA GLY A 23 15.32 -13.51 -6.39
C GLY A 23 16.37 -13.98 -7.39
N TYR A 24 15.96 -14.48 -8.56
CA TYR A 24 16.92 -14.91 -9.59
C TYR A 24 17.81 -13.75 -10.05
N VAL A 25 19.12 -13.99 -10.05
CA VAL A 25 20.16 -13.12 -10.59
C VAL A 25 21.11 -13.93 -11.47
N LYS A 26 21.70 -13.29 -12.48
CA LYS A 26 22.78 -13.93 -13.26
C LYS A 26 24.08 -14.07 -12.46
N SER A 27 24.30 -13.17 -11.51
CA SER A 27 25.42 -13.21 -10.56
C SER A 27 24.98 -12.58 -9.24
N LEU A 28 25.44 -13.14 -8.12
CA LEU A 28 25.15 -12.64 -6.77
C LEU A 28 25.70 -11.22 -6.52
N GLU A 29 26.60 -10.72 -7.36
CA GLU A 29 27.12 -9.34 -7.27
C GLU A 29 26.11 -8.29 -7.69
N HIS A 30 25.06 -8.66 -8.43
CA HIS A 30 24.05 -7.71 -8.88
C HIS A 30 23.22 -7.16 -7.73
N GLU A 31 22.90 -5.88 -7.80
CA GLU A 31 22.08 -5.17 -6.81
C GLU A 31 20.59 -5.58 -6.88
N TYR A 32 20.08 -5.86 -8.08
CA TYR A 32 18.67 -6.20 -8.32
C TYR A 32 18.50 -7.61 -8.89
N CYS A 33 17.42 -8.30 -8.53
CA CYS A 33 16.97 -9.51 -9.21
C CYS A 33 16.47 -9.18 -10.63
N LEU A 34 16.41 -10.20 -11.49
CA LEU A 34 16.05 -10.04 -12.89
C LEU A 34 14.69 -9.34 -13.07
N ASP A 35 13.70 -9.67 -12.24
CA ASP A 35 12.37 -9.06 -12.34
C ASP A 35 12.36 -7.60 -11.86
N CYS A 36 13.08 -7.27 -10.78
CA CYS A 36 13.22 -5.88 -10.34
C CYS A 36 13.97 -5.04 -11.37
N PHE A 37 15.02 -5.59 -11.98
CA PHE A 37 15.77 -4.94 -13.04
C PHE A 37 14.86 -4.68 -14.26
N GLN A 38 14.07 -5.66 -14.69
CA GLN A 38 13.17 -5.51 -15.83
C GLN A 38 12.02 -4.53 -15.57
N LEU A 39 11.48 -4.53 -14.35
CA LEU A 39 10.48 -3.56 -13.94
C LEU A 39 11.05 -2.15 -13.95
N ALA A 40 12.24 -1.95 -13.38
CA ALA A 40 12.88 -0.64 -13.29
C ALA A 40 13.28 -0.05 -14.65
N HIS A 41 13.76 -0.88 -15.58
CA HIS A 41 14.29 -0.40 -16.87
C HIS A 41 13.31 -0.49 -18.03
N TYR A 42 12.35 -1.40 -17.99
CA TYR A 42 11.48 -1.69 -19.13
C TYR A 42 9.99 -1.66 -18.80
N GLY A 43 9.59 -1.44 -17.54
CA GLY A 43 8.19 -1.52 -17.12
C GLY A 43 7.56 -2.90 -17.34
N LYS A 44 8.39 -3.95 -17.52
CA LYS A 44 7.94 -5.32 -17.77
C LYS A 44 8.11 -6.14 -16.50
N THR A 45 7.06 -6.85 -16.10
CA THR A 45 7.15 -7.85 -15.03
C THR A 45 7.01 -9.24 -15.64
N ASN A 46 7.93 -10.15 -15.33
CA ASN A 46 7.56 -11.56 -15.36
C ASN A 46 6.65 -11.84 -14.17
N LYS A 47 5.94 -12.96 -14.18
CA LYS A 47 4.85 -13.28 -13.23
C LYS A 47 5.27 -13.40 -11.76
N HIS A 48 6.52 -13.08 -11.42
CA HIS A 48 7.09 -13.24 -10.09
C HIS A 48 7.07 -11.91 -9.36
N TYR A 49 6.06 -11.80 -8.50
CA TYR A 49 5.95 -10.72 -7.53
C TYR A 49 6.71 -11.11 -6.28
N HIS A 50 7.55 -10.21 -5.77
CA HIS A 50 8.41 -10.48 -4.62
C HIS A 50 8.19 -9.46 -3.54
N PRO A 51 7.91 -9.97 -2.35
CA PRO A 51 7.94 -9.18 -1.17
C PRO A 51 8.85 -9.80 -0.12
N ASN A 52 9.75 -8.97 0.39
CA ASN A 52 10.25 -9.18 1.75
C ASN A 52 9.06 -9.39 2.69
N ASN A 53 8.96 -10.61 3.22
CA ASN A 53 8.13 -11.02 4.35
C ASN A 53 6.59 -11.08 4.14
N TYR A 54 6.04 -11.36 2.95
CA TYR A 54 4.61 -11.71 2.87
C TYR A 54 4.28 -13.16 3.16
N SER A 55 5.29 -14.02 3.33
CA SER A 55 5.09 -15.39 3.80
C SER A 55 4.42 -15.47 5.19
N GLU A 56 4.38 -14.35 5.92
CA GLU A 56 3.71 -14.24 7.23
C GLU A 56 2.25 -13.76 7.15
N ILE A 57 1.74 -13.42 5.95
CA ILE A 57 0.35 -12.98 5.77
C ILE A 57 -0.55 -14.21 5.76
N LYS A 58 -1.45 -14.26 6.74
CA LYS A 58 -2.39 -15.36 6.90
C LYS A 58 -3.36 -15.43 5.72
N GLU A 59 -3.70 -16.64 5.31
CA GLU A 59 -4.57 -16.90 4.15
C GLU A 59 -5.94 -16.24 4.23
N LYS A 60 -6.62 -16.36 5.38
CA LYS A 60 -7.94 -15.77 5.62
C LYS A 60 -7.82 -14.42 6.31
N SER A 61 -7.30 -13.46 5.58
CA SER A 61 -7.08 -12.09 6.06
C SER A 61 -7.81 -11.06 5.21
N LEU A 62 -8.00 -9.88 5.79
CA LEU A 62 -8.46 -8.68 5.10
C LEU A 62 -7.25 -7.79 4.84
N ILE A 63 -7.07 -7.36 3.60
CA ILE A 63 -5.92 -6.59 3.17
C ILE A 63 -6.43 -5.23 2.70
N PHE A 64 -6.01 -4.18 3.40
CA PHE A 64 -6.30 -2.79 3.05
C PHE A 64 -5.17 -2.23 2.21
N ILE A 65 -5.48 -1.84 0.98
CA ILE A 65 -4.55 -1.15 0.08
C ILE A 65 -4.87 0.33 0.14
N ILE A 66 -4.09 1.05 0.94
CA ILE A 66 -4.29 2.45 1.25
C ILE A 66 -3.47 3.28 0.25
N GLN A 67 -4.16 4.18 -0.45
CA GLN A 67 -3.55 5.11 -1.37
C GLN A 67 -4.11 6.51 -1.14
N SER A 68 -3.31 7.54 -1.39
CA SER A 68 -3.81 8.91 -1.45
C SER A 68 -4.62 9.11 -2.73
N ILE A 69 -5.68 9.92 -2.67
CA ILE A 69 -6.37 10.45 -3.87
C ILE A 69 -5.41 11.21 -4.81
N MET A 70 -4.26 11.67 -4.31
CA MET A 70 -3.22 12.33 -5.09
C MET A 70 -2.28 11.33 -5.80
N GLN A 71 -2.44 10.03 -5.56
CA GLN A 71 -1.61 8.94 -6.07
C GLN A 71 -2.42 7.97 -6.95
N LEU A 72 -3.52 8.44 -7.58
CA LEU A 72 -4.37 7.58 -8.41
C LEU A 72 -3.65 6.99 -9.63
N ASP A 73 -2.59 7.63 -10.09
CA ASP A 73 -1.67 7.13 -11.12
C ASP A 73 -0.93 5.85 -10.69
N LEU A 74 -0.76 5.65 -9.38
CA LEU A 74 -0.20 4.43 -8.79
C LEU A 74 -1.24 3.34 -8.53
N LEU A 75 -2.52 3.63 -8.74
CA LEU A 75 -3.59 2.69 -8.45
C LEU A 75 -3.47 1.45 -9.37
N PHE A 76 -3.59 0.27 -8.75
CA PHE A 76 -3.52 -1.04 -9.43
C PHE A 76 -2.19 -1.40 -10.09
N THR A 77 -1.15 -0.59 -9.92
CA THR A 77 0.18 -0.87 -10.49
C THR A 77 0.91 -2.03 -9.82
N GLN A 78 0.60 -2.31 -8.54
CA GLN A 78 1.17 -3.46 -7.83
C GLN A 78 0.26 -4.69 -7.99
N PRO A 79 0.80 -5.87 -8.35
CA PRO A 79 0.02 -7.11 -8.43
C PRO A 79 -0.13 -7.73 -7.04
N ILE A 80 -0.82 -6.98 -6.17
CA ILE A 80 -1.03 -7.25 -4.74
C ILE A 80 -1.77 -8.58 -4.52
N THR A 81 -2.53 -9.08 -5.49
CA THR A 81 -3.19 -10.39 -5.39
C THR A 81 -2.22 -11.57 -5.36
N ARG A 82 -0.99 -11.38 -5.87
CA ARG A 82 0.07 -12.39 -5.76
C ARG A 82 0.62 -12.51 -4.34
N ILE A 83 0.29 -11.56 -3.46
CA ILE A 83 0.65 -11.56 -2.04
C ILE A 83 0.01 -12.74 -1.31
N GLN A 84 -1.32 -12.86 -1.42
CA GLN A 84 -2.11 -13.83 -0.68
C GLN A 84 -3.43 -14.09 -1.41
N PRO A 85 -3.49 -15.10 -2.30
CA PRO A 85 -4.65 -15.34 -3.16
C PRO A 85 -5.99 -15.52 -2.43
N ASN A 86 -5.96 -15.99 -1.18
CA ASN A 86 -7.15 -16.29 -0.38
C ASN A 86 -7.62 -15.11 0.49
N ALA A 87 -6.93 -13.97 0.44
CA ALA A 87 -7.30 -12.78 1.20
C ALA A 87 -8.40 -11.98 0.49
N LYS A 88 -9.14 -11.20 1.29
CA LYS A 88 -10.02 -10.14 0.78
C LYS A 88 -9.23 -8.86 0.60
N TYR A 89 -9.38 -8.19 -0.54
CA TYR A 89 -8.66 -6.96 -0.85
C TYR A 89 -9.62 -5.77 -0.87
N VAL A 90 -9.44 -4.80 0.02
CA VAL A 90 -10.22 -3.55 0.02
C VAL A 90 -9.29 -2.40 -0.28
N TYR A 91 -9.62 -1.62 -1.31
CA TYR A 91 -8.86 -0.42 -1.66
C TYR A 91 -9.42 0.77 -0.90
N ILE A 92 -8.56 1.44 -0.14
CA ILE A 92 -8.91 2.65 0.60
C ILE A 92 -8.24 3.83 -0.09
N ILE A 93 -9.02 4.63 -0.79
CA ILE A 93 -8.58 5.89 -1.39
C ILE A 93 -8.80 6.99 -0.37
N ASN A 94 -7.72 7.31 0.34
CA ASN A 94 -7.68 8.23 1.46
C ASN A 94 -7.39 9.67 0.99
N GLN A 95 -7.49 10.62 1.93
CA GLN A 95 -7.18 12.04 1.74
C GLN A 95 -8.10 12.75 0.74
N ILE A 96 -9.35 12.29 0.60
CA ILE A 96 -10.33 12.96 -0.28
C ILE A 96 -10.62 14.41 0.11
N ASP A 97 -10.28 14.82 1.33
CA ASP A 97 -10.34 16.20 1.80
C ASP A 97 -9.37 17.15 1.06
N LEU A 98 -8.40 16.60 0.31
CA LEU A 98 -7.54 17.35 -0.58
C LEU A 98 -8.25 17.77 -1.89
N LEU A 99 -9.39 17.17 -2.21
CA LEU A 99 -10.18 17.55 -3.37
C LEU A 99 -10.97 18.85 -3.11
N PRO A 100 -11.26 19.65 -4.16
CA PRO A 100 -12.23 20.72 -4.08
C PRO A 100 -13.59 20.21 -3.59
N LYS A 101 -14.30 21.01 -2.78
CA LYS A 101 -15.59 20.62 -2.17
C LYS A 101 -16.68 20.27 -3.18
N ASP A 102 -16.61 20.84 -4.38
CA ASP A 102 -17.63 20.69 -5.42
C ASP A 102 -17.43 19.43 -6.28
N ILE A 103 -16.38 18.64 -5.98
CA ILE A 103 -16.14 17.38 -6.68
C ILE A 103 -17.19 16.34 -6.28
N ASN A 104 -17.81 15.72 -7.29
CA ASN A 104 -18.72 14.60 -7.09
C ASN A 104 -17.93 13.32 -6.79
N LEU A 105 -17.87 12.94 -5.51
CA LEU A 105 -17.22 11.71 -5.05
C LEU A 105 -17.87 10.44 -5.65
N GLY A 106 -19.17 10.45 -5.91
CA GLY A 106 -19.86 9.34 -6.56
C GLY A 106 -19.39 9.12 -8.00
N PHE A 107 -19.11 10.20 -8.73
CA PHE A 107 -18.49 10.10 -10.06
C PHE A 107 -17.08 9.51 -9.98
N ILE A 108 -16.25 9.96 -9.04
CA ILE A 108 -14.91 9.40 -8.83
C ILE A 108 -15.00 7.90 -8.52
N HIS A 109 -15.86 7.52 -7.57
CA HIS A 109 -16.06 6.12 -7.19
C HIS A 109 -16.47 5.26 -8.38
N HIS A 110 -17.44 5.73 -9.18
CA HIS A 110 -17.85 5.06 -10.41
C HIS A 110 -16.68 4.86 -11.40
N GLN A 111 -15.86 5.90 -11.60
CA GLN A 111 -14.71 5.84 -12.49
C GLN A 111 -13.65 4.85 -11.99
N LEU A 112 -13.44 4.76 -10.67
CA LEU A 112 -12.53 3.79 -10.06
C LEU A 112 -13.01 2.35 -10.25
N LEU A 113 -14.31 2.09 -10.05
CA LEU A 113 -14.90 0.78 -10.30
C LEU A 113 -14.77 0.37 -11.77
N LYS A 114 -15.03 1.31 -12.69
CA LYS A 114 -14.85 1.09 -14.13
C LYS A 114 -13.39 0.77 -14.45
N TYR A 115 -12.44 1.56 -13.94
CA TYR A 115 -11.01 1.35 -14.17
C TYR A 115 -10.53 0.01 -13.59
N ALA A 116 -11.01 -0.38 -12.40
CA ALA A 116 -10.71 -1.67 -11.78
C ALA A 116 -11.20 -2.83 -12.66
N LYS A 117 -12.44 -2.73 -13.16
CA LYS A 117 -13.02 -3.72 -14.07
C LYS A 117 -12.24 -3.83 -15.38
N ASP A 118 -11.95 -2.70 -16.02
CA ASP A 118 -11.25 -2.65 -17.31
C ASP A 118 -9.83 -3.25 -17.22
N ASN A 119 -9.22 -3.20 -16.03
CA ASN A 119 -7.88 -3.75 -15.75
C ASN A 119 -7.90 -5.12 -15.03
N ASN A 120 -9.06 -5.77 -14.91
CA ASN A 120 -9.23 -7.07 -14.23
C ASN A 120 -8.64 -7.09 -12.80
N VAL A 121 -8.82 -6.01 -12.06
CA VAL A 121 -8.36 -5.89 -10.68
C VAL A 121 -9.26 -6.71 -9.78
N THR A 122 -8.66 -7.57 -8.96
CA THR A 122 -9.39 -8.24 -7.88
C THR A 122 -9.56 -7.30 -6.70
N TYR A 123 -10.80 -7.01 -6.33
CA TYR A 123 -11.13 -6.26 -5.12
C TYR A 123 -12.43 -6.80 -4.52
N HIS A 124 -12.55 -6.64 -3.21
CA HIS A 124 -13.77 -6.86 -2.44
C HIS A 124 -14.59 -5.58 -2.36
N ASP A 125 -13.93 -4.45 -2.04
CA ASP A 125 -14.55 -3.13 -2.01
C ASP A 125 -13.55 -2.02 -2.33
N ILE A 126 -14.06 -0.83 -2.68
CA ILE A 126 -13.30 0.41 -2.88
C ILE A 126 -13.96 1.51 -2.05
N ILE A 127 -13.23 2.03 -1.07
CA ILE A 127 -13.72 3.02 -0.11
C ILE A 127 -13.01 4.35 -0.38
N LEU A 128 -13.78 5.41 -0.59
CA LEU A 128 -13.30 6.79 -0.58
C LEU A 128 -13.42 7.36 0.83
N MET A 129 -12.34 7.91 1.41
CA MET A 129 -12.39 8.47 2.76
C MET A 129 -11.36 9.57 3.02
N SER A 130 -11.55 10.31 4.11
CA SER A 130 -10.52 11.11 4.74
C SER A 130 -10.26 10.60 6.16
N ALA A 131 -9.01 10.24 6.45
CA ALA A 131 -8.58 9.90 7.81
C ALA A 131 -8.70 11.06 8.81
N LEU A 132 -8.93 12.30 8.34
CA LEU A 132 -9.18 13.47 9.18
C LEU A 132 -10.68 13.65 9.50
N ASN A 133 -11.55 12.98 8.74
CA ASN A 133 -12.99 13.01 8.97
C ASN A 133 -13.39 11.93 9.98
N LYS A 134 -14.01 12.33 11.09
CA LYS A 134 -14.44 11.40 12.14
C LYS A 134 -15.49 10.40 11.66
N ASN A 135 -16.45 10.84 10.84
CA ASN A 135 -17.52 9.96 10.35
C ASN A 135 -16.94 8.89 9.43
N ASP A 136 -15.98 9.23 8.58
CA ASP A 136 -15.32 8.25 7.72
C ASP A 136 -14.54 7.20 8.52
N ILE A 137 -13.90 7.63 9.62
CA ILE A 137 -13.23 6.70 10.55
C ILE A 137 -14.24 5.79 11.25
N GLU A 138 -15.36 6.31 11.73
CA GLU A 138 -16.41 5.48 12.36
C GLU A 138 -17.02 4.50 11.34
N ASN A 139 -17.29 4.94 10.11
CA ASN A 139 -17.74 4.04 9.03
C ASN A 139 -16.71 2.94 8.74
N LEU A 140 -15.41 3.26 8.73
CA LEU A 140 -14.35 2.27 8.55
C LEU A 140 -14.27 1.28 9.73
N LYS A 141 -14.48 1.75 10.97
CA LYS A 141 -14.57 0.89 12.16
C LYS A 141 -15.72 -0.09 12.05
N GLU A 142 -16.91 0.39 11.68
CA GLU A 142 -18.09 -0.44 11.45
C GLU A 142 -17.85 -1.46 10.33
N TYR A 143 -17.25 -1.03 9.22
CA TYR A 143 -16.84 -1.92 8.13
C TYR A 143 -15.93 -3.03 8.66
N ILE A 144 -14.83 -2.69 9.34
CA ILE A 144 -13.89 -3.67 9.93
C ILE A 144 -14.61 -4.65 10.87
N MET A 145 -15.52 -4.15 11.69
CA MET A 145 -16.28 -4.96 12.66
C MET A 145 -17.25 -5.93 11.98
N SER A 146 -17.79 -5.56 10.81
CA SER A 146 -18.69 -6.41 10.03
C SER A 146 -17.97 -7.58 9.33
N GLU A 147 -16.67 -7.44 9.10
CA GLU A 147 -15.87 -8.46 8.43
C GLU A 147 -15.58 -9.65 9.38
N ARG A 148 -15.49 -10.86 8.84
CA ARG A 148 -15.20 -12.08 9.63
C ARG A 148 -13.70 -12.27 9.89
N GLU A 149 -12.86 -11.70 9.04
CA GLU A 149 -11.41 -11.82 9.08
C GLU A 149 -10.86 -11.13 10.34
N LYS A 150 -10.01 -11.84 11.09
CA LYS A 150 -9.44 -11.36 12.36
C LYS A 150 -8.12 -10.62 12.16
N ASP A 151 -7.41 -10.93 11.09
CA ASP A 151 -6.10 -10.38 10.79
C ASP A 151 -6.24 -9.42 9.60
N ILE A 152 -5.88 -8.16 9.84
CA ILE A 152 -6.08 -7.06 8.89
C ILE A 152 -4.73 -6.43 8.60
N TYR A 153 -4.31 -6.47 7.34
CA TYR A 153 -2.99 -5.97 6.93
C TYR A 153 -3.14 -4.66 6.16
N LEU A 154 -2.46 -3.62 6.63
CA LEU A 154 -2.48 -2.30 6.01
C LEU A 154 -1.25 -2.17 5.13
N PHE A 155 -1.48 -2.04 3.84
CA PHE A 155 -0.48 -1.74 2.82
C PHE A 155 -0.70 -0.35 2.25
N GLY A 156 0.35 0.23 1.68
CA GLY A 156 0.23 1.49 0.97
C GLY A 156 1.58 2.07 0.63
N PHE A 157 1.58 3.01 -0.30
CA PHE A 157 2.75 3.84 -0.59
C PHE A 157 3.03 4.80 0.56
N GLN A 158 4.24 5.38 0.55
CA GLN A 158 4.54 6.51 1.41
C GLN A 158 3.54 7.64 1.18
N ASN A 159 3.21 8.36 2.25
CA ASN A 159 2.27 9.48 2.26
C ASN A 159 0.80 9.15 1.95
N SER A 160 0.43 7.87 1.80
CA SER A 160 -0.96 7.42 1.63
C SER A 160 -1.87 7.67 2.85
N GLY A 161 -1.29 8.02 4.01
CA GLY A 161 -2.01 8.26 5.26
C GLY A 161 -2.32 7.00 6.06
N LYS A 162 -1.70 5.86 5.74
CA LYS A 162 -1.79 4.59 6.48
C LYS A 162 -1.61 4.74 8.01
N SER A 163 -0.53 5.40 8.46
CA SER A 163 -0.28 5.61 9.90
C SER A 163 -1.32 6.52 10.56
N THR A 164 -1.89 7.47 9.81
CA THR A 164 -2.98 8.33 10.29
C THR A 164 -4.25 7.52 10.50
N ILE A 165 -4.59 6.64 9.55
CA ILE A 165 -5.72 5.70 9.67
C ILE A 165 -5.49 4.77 10.87
N LEU A 166 -4.31 4.16 10.99
CA LEU A 166 -4.02 3.25 12.11
C LEU A 166 -4.18 3.95 13.45
N LYS A 167 -3.62 5.15 13.63
CA LYS A 167 -3.81 5.96 14.84
C LYS A 167 -5.30 6.22 15.11
N ALA A 168 -6.07 6.58 14.10
CA ALA A 168 -7.48 6.91 14.25
C ALA A 168 -8.36 5.69 14.59
N LEU A 169 -7.97 4.50 14.10
CA LEU A 169 -8.63 3.24 14.44
C LEU A 169 -8.34 2.81 15.89
N THR A 170 -7.09 2.94 16.34
CA THR A 170 -6.64 2.38 17.64
C THR A 170 -6.59 3.40 18.76
N ASN A 171 -6.78 4.69 18.46
CA ASN A 171 -6.53 5.82 19.36
C ASN A 171 -5.11 5.83 19.97
N ASN A 172 -4.15 5.15 19.35
CA ASN A 172 -2.79 5.05 19.86
C ASN A 172 -1.90 6.19 19.31
N GLU A 173 -1.63 7.19 20.15
CA GLU A 173 -0.84 8.36 19.76
C GLU A 173 0.63 8.04 19.43
N LYS A 174 1.17 6.91 19.91
CA LYS A 174 2.57 6.51 19.72
C LYS A 174 2.86 6.05 18.29
N VAL A 175 1.84 5.68 17.52
CA VAL A 175 1.96 5.23 16.12
C VAL A 175 2.63 6.29 15.24
N LEU A 176 2.29 7.57 15.42
CA LEU A 176 2.87 8.66 14.61
C LEU A 176 4.31 9.00 15.03
N SER A 177 4.68 8.82 16.30
CA SER A 177 6.07 9.02 16.74
C SER A 177 7.02 7.97 16.18
N ILE A 178 6.56 6.73 16.01
CA ILE A 178 7.33 5.64 15.39
C ILE A 178 7.49 5.91 13.88
N ASN A 179 6.45 6.42 13.23
CA ASN A 179 6.41 6.64 11.78
C ASN A 179 7.05 7.97 11.30
N LYS A 180 7.25 8.97 12.18
CA LYS A 180 7.93 10.24 11.84
C LYS A 180 9.39 10.05 11.36
N ALA A 181 9.99 8.90 11.60
CA ALA A 181 11.31 8.54 11.06
C ALA A 181 11.29 8.23 9.54
N GLY A 182 10.12 8.28 8.88
CA GLY A 182 9.97 8.11 7.43
C GLY A 182 10.20 6.68 6.92
N LEU A 183 10.51 5.75 7.82
CA LEU A 183 10.85 4.37 7.51
C LEU A 183 10.16 3.48 8.55
N THR A 184 8.92 3.05 8.28
CA THR A 184 8.35 1.91 9.02
C THR A 184 9.16 0.68 8.59
N GLN A 185 10.32 0.44 9.20
CA GLN A 185 11.20 -0.68 8.86
C GLN A 185 10.70 -1.99 9.45
N GLU A 186 9.83 -1.91 10.45
CA GLU A 186 9.26 -3.04 11.17
C GLU A 186 7.73 -2.97 11.17
N THR A 187 7.10 -4.14 11.12
CA THR A 187 5.65 -4.28 11.22
C THR A 187 5.17 -3.80 12.59
N ILE A 188 4.21 -2.86 12.61
CA ILE A 188 3.53 -2.46 13.86
C ILE A 188 2.27 -3.32 14.00
N ILE A 189 2.03 -3.88 15.18
CA ILE A 189 0.84 -4.70 15.46
C ILE A 189 0.02 -4.01 16.54
N GLU A 190 -1.26 -3.78 16.26
CA GLU A 190 -2.20 -3.17 17.20
C GLU A 190 -3.48 -4.01 17.29
N ASP A 191 -4.14 -3.98 18.44
CA ASP A 191 -5.44 -4.62 18.63
C ASP A 191 -6.57 -3.63 18.35
N PHE A 192 -7.62 -4.10 17.67
CA PHE A 192 -8.85 -3.35 17.42
C PHE A 192 -10.05 -4.30 17.50
N ASN A 193 -10.89 -4.15 18.53
CA ASN A 193 -12.13 -4.92 18.72
C ASN A 193 -12.02 -6.43 18.42
N ASN A 194 -11.13 -7.14 19.15
CA ASN A 194 -10.82 -8.57 18.97
C ASN A 194 -10.21 -8.97 17.61
N LYS A 195 -9.74 -7.99 16.84
CA LYS A 195 -9.00 -8.15 15.58
C LYS A 195 -7.60 -7.58 15.74
N LYS A 196 -6.68 -8.01 14.89
CA LYS A 196 -5.30 -7.54 14.83
C LYS A 196 -5.10 -6.72 13.56
N LEU A 197 -4.60 -5.50 13.73
CA LEU A 197 -4.17 -4.62 12.66
C LEU A 197 -2.65 -4.71 12.52
N TYR A 198 -2.19 -4.99 11.32
CA TYR A 198 -0.79 -5.14 10.97
C TYR A 198 -0.40 -4.00 10.04
N ASP A 199 0.36 -3.03 10.54
CA ASP A 199 0.91 -1.96 9.74
C ASP A 199 2.14 -2.46 8.98
N MET A 200 1.98 -2.68 7.68
CA MET A 200 3.10 -3.17 6.87
C MET A 200 4.03 -2.01 6.50
N PRO A 201 5.35 -2.24 6.45
CA PRO A 201 6.30 -1.31 5.86
C PRO A 201 5.78 -0.78 4.51
N GLY A 202 5.71 0.54 4.37
CA GLY A 202 5.24 1.16 3.13
C GLY A 202 6.22 0.88 2.01
N THR A 203 5.74 0.39 0.86
CA THR A 203 6.58 0.27 -0.34
C THR A 203 6.96 1.67 -0.82
N TYR A 204 8.26 1.94 -0.93
CA TYR A 204 8.77 3.11 -1.64
C TYR A 204 8.70 2.83 -3.15
N VAL A 205 8.16 3.78 -3.91
CA VAL A 205 8.18 3.73 -5.36
C VAL A 205 8.69 5.06 -5.86
N SER A 206 9.79 5.00 -6.62
CA SER A 206 10.43 6.15 -7.25
C SER A 206 9.88 6.41 -8.66
N GLY A 207 9.97 7.66 -9.12
CA GLY A 207 9.57 8.12 -10.46
C GLY A 207 8.23 8.85 -10.54
N TYR A 208 7.55 9.12 -9.42
CA TYR A 208 6.23 9.73 -9.39
C TYR A 208 6.24 11.11 -8.73
N LEU A 209 5.16 11.88 -8.87
CA LEU A 209 5.09 13.25 -8.39
C LEU A 209 5.41 13.36 -6.88
N SER A 210 5.08 12.33 -6.10
CA SER A 210 5.40 12.21 -4.68
C SER A 210 6.88 12.07 -4.34
N ASP A 211 7.75 11.75 -5.31
CA ASP A 211 9.20 11.74 -5.11
C ASP A 211 9.82 13.13 -5.24
N PHE A 212 9.22 13.96 -6.09
CA PHE A 212 9.72 15.30 -6.40
C PHE A 212 9.11 16.36 -5.49
N LEU A 213 7.91 16.11 -4.97
CA LEU A 213 7.18 17.04 -4.12
C LEU A 213 6.83 16.37 -2.78
N ASN A 214 7.34 16.93 -1.68
CA ASN A 214 6.87 16.56 -0.35
C ASN A 214 5.37 16.94 -0.19
N MET A 215 4.67 16.33 0.78
CA MET A 215 3.23 16.57 0.97
C MET A 215 2.86 18.05 1.11
N LYS A 216 3.69 18.86 1.78
CA LYS A 216 3.44 20.31 1.90
C LYS A 216 3.57 21.03 0.55
N SER A 217 4.46 20.58 -0.32
CA SER A 217 4.61 21.08 -1.68
C SER A 217 3.45 20.64 -2.57
N ILE A 218 2.97 19.40 -2.44
CA ILE A 218 1.77 18.90 -3.14
C ILE A 218 0.53 19.71 -2.73
N GLU A 219 0.32 19.92 -1.42
CA GLU A 219 -0.77 20.77 -0.90
C GLU A 219 -0.71 22.19 -1.49
N ARG A 220 0.49 22.77 -1.59
CA ARG A 220 0.71 24.11 -2.18
C ARG A 220 0.50 24.15 -3.69
N CYS A 221 0.81 23.07 -4.41
CA CYS A 221 0.64 22.99 -5.86
C CYS A 221 -0.83 22.92 -6.26
N TYR A 222 -1.66 22.22 -5.48
CA TYR A 222 -3.02 21.92 -5.92
C TYR A 222 -4.09 22.88 -5.40
N LEU A 223 -3.93 23.51 -4.23
CA LEU A 223 -4.93 24.46 -3.73
C LEU A 223 -4.29 25.54 -2.82
N LYS A 224 -4.02 26.73 -3.38
CA LYS A 224 -4.23 27.92 -2.55
C LYS A 224 -5.73 28.01 -2.33
N LYS A 225 -6.19 27.74 -1.10
CA LYS A 225 -7.48 28.25 -0.63
C LYS A 225 -7.45 29.75 -0.89
N LEU A 226 -8.15 30.20 -1.93
CA LEU A 226 -8.56 31.59 -2.09
C LEU A 226 -9.77 31.82 -1.18
#